data_AF-A0A061P019-F1
#
_entry.id   AF-A0A061P019-F1
#
_cell.length_a   1.000
_cell.length_b   1.000
_cell.length_c   1.000
_cell.angle_alpha   90.00
_cell.angle_beta   90.00
_cell.angle_gamma   90.00
#
_symmetry.space_group_name_H-M   'P 1'
#
loop_
_entity.id
_entity.type
_entity.pdbx_description
1 polymer ?
#
loop_
_entity_poly.entity_id
_entity_poly.type
_entity_poly.pdbx_seq_one_letter_code
_entity_poly.pdbx_strand_id
1 'polypeptide(L)'
;MYANHHGVYGHTLETPDNSLDGVRWMVDAVMGSLKFSSENKLEMTKDQLEIFKRGVGFEHVDHPDGYFPNAYLLPLDEQNASATIKGVNELLRHGLIVEKTTETFETNDQSYEEGTYVVRLDQAKRSLANVLLWDGEDISDQASAMYDVSAWNIPELWGFEATPLYEDVSVALEPVTEPLESVGQLIGDGPYVLLNNSVESVQLVNELINEGVEVIRSEEGHFHIDATRNEQLESVISDSNLYLETTDIPRDGSMIHSPEVAILNDRSNHGTRAALLKMGYQVTGISTNDVINHKLEDFDLVIANGGQFDESEDYKKRVHEFIDAGGHYFAIGQSASSVAVNQLELSDATTHTGPRNSNGVVHVDYTPSSVTHGYDEEDLGFVYNTIWFSDVTDEEVVARFAEEDFFKAGFWKDAKEASGQPIVIEGKKPNVTIMGLEPGFRDHPEYLYRLLSNVIFTSSQVELVTPERALMTIENLVDAEQIYYASTINRLTAAAERVIEEDNYDAARNYWNIVIWQWNLNSFSREAYTELRYDAEELLAYYE
;
A
#
# COMPACT_ATOMS: atom_id res chain seq x y z
N MET A 1 -8.77 -25.04 0.66
CA MET A 1 -9.17 -25.10 2.08
C MET A 1 -10.50 -24.39 2.34
N TYR A 2 -10.72 -23.17 1.83
CA TYR A 2 -11.95 -22.38 2.01
C TYR A 2 -13.28 -23.17 2.01
N ALA A 3 -13.57 -23.94 0.95
CA ALA A 3 -14.83 -24.67 0.84
C ALA A 3 -15.04 -25.70 1.97
N ASN A 4 -13.97 -26.30 2.51
CA ASN A 4 -14.05 -27.26 3.61
C ASN A 4 -14.55 -26.59 4.90
N HIS A 5 -14.16 -25.34 5.15
CA HIS A 5 -14.66 -24.57 6.28
C HIS A 5 -16.16 -24.21 6.17
N HIS A 6 -16.73 -24.33 4.96
CA HIS A 6 -18.16 -24.21 4.70
C HIS A 6 -18.88 -25.56 4.63
N GLY A 7 -18.24 -26.66 5.04
CA GLY A 7 -18.85 -27.99 5.12
C GLY A 7 -18.86 -28.75 3.79
N VAL A 8 -18.05 -28.31 2.82
CA VAL A 8 -17.86 -29.02 1.55
C VAL A 8 -16.73 -30.04 1.67
N TYR A 9 -16.87 -31.18 0.99
CA TYR A 9 -15.75 -32.11 0.83
C TYR A 9 -14.94 -31.74 -0.40
N GLY A 10 -13.65 -31.45 -0.21
CA GLY A 10 -12.67 -31.26 -1.28
C GLY A 10 -11.67 -32.41 -1.36
N HIS A 11 -11.27 -32.78 -2.57
CA HIS A 11 -10.15 -33.69 -2.82
C HIS A 11 -9.44 -33.31 -4.12
N THR A 12 -8.11 -33.24 -4.09
CA THR A 12 -7.28 -33.03 -5.28
C THR A 12 -7.01 -34.37 -5.95
N LEU A 13 -7.42 -34.51 -7.21
CA LEU A 13 -7.12 -35.68 -8.04
C LEU A 13 -5.97 -35.35 -8.98
N GLU A 14 -4.81 -35.96 -8.76
CA GLU A 14 -3.65 -35.86 -9.64
C GLU A 14 -3.52 -37.12 -10.49
N THR A 15 -3.55 -36.98 -11.80
CA THR A 15 -3.28 -38.08 -12.73
C THR A 15 -1.85 -38.01 -13.25
N PRO A 16 -1.07 -39.09 -13.17
CA PRO A 16 0.38 -39.03 -13.34
C PRO A 16 0.86 -38.93 -14.79
N ASP A 17 -0.02 -39.05 -15.78
CA ASP A 17 0.37 -39.07 -17.19
C ASP A 17 -0.61 -38.28 -18.08
N ASN A 18 -0.07 -37.52 -19.04
CA ASN A 18 -0.83 -36.79 -20.05
C ASN A 18 -1.13 -37.70 -21.25
N SER A 19 -1.83 -38.80 -20.98
CA SER A 19 -2.19 -39.82 -21.95
C SER A 19 -3.67 -40.21 -21.85
N LEU A 20 -4.16 -41.00 -22.81
CA LEU A 20 -5.54 -41.52 -22.76
C LEU A 20 -5.80 -42.35 -21.51
N ASP A 21 -4.78 -43.02 -20.97
CA ASP A 21 -4.92 -43.79 -19.73
C ASP A 21 -5.01 -42.86 -18.52
N GLY A 22 -4.25 -41.77 -18.49
CA GLY A 22 -4.42 -40.71 -17.48
C GLY A 22 -5.83 -40.11 -17.49
N VAL A 23 -6.38 -39.81 -18.68
CA VAL A 23 -7.76 -39.33 -18.83
C VAL A 23 -8.77 -40.36 -18.29
N ARG A 24 -8.58 -41.66 -18.62
CA ARG A 24 -9.46 -42.73 -18.10
C ARG A 24 -9.40 -42.82 -16.59
N TRP A 25 -8.21 -42.76 -15.98
CA TRP A 25 -8.06 -42.78 -14.53
C TRP A 25 -8.77 -41.60 -13.88
N MET A 26 -8.67 -40.41 -14.46
CA MET A 26 -9.39 -39.23 -13.97
C MET A 26 -10.90 -39.45 -13.99
N VAL A 27 -11.43 -39.96 -15.11
CA VAL A 27 -12.87 -40.27 -15.23
C VAL A 27 -13.29 -41.32 -14.21
N ASP A 28 -12.55 -42.43 -14.09
CA ASP A 28 -12.87 -43.50 -13.16
C ASP A 28 -12.80 -43.04 -11.70
N ALA A 29 -11.80 -42.23 -11.33
CA ALA A 29 -11.66 -41.64 -10.01
C ALA A 29 -12.84 -40.70 -9.68
N VAL A 30 -13.17 -39.77 -10.59
CA VAL A 30 -14.30 -38.85 -10.41
C VAL A 30 -15.61 -39.62 -10.28
N MET A 31 -15.86 -40.58 -11.18
CA MET A 31 -17.08 -41.41 -11.12
C MET A 31 -17.15 -42.25 -9.86
N GLY A 32 -16.02 -42.77 -9.39
CA GLY A 32 -15.90 -43.47 -8.11
C GLY A 32 -16.23 -42.57 -6.93
N SER A 33 -15.65 -41.37 -6.86
CA SER A 33 -15.92 -40.38 -5.81
C SER A 33 -17.38 -39.93 -5.80
N LEU A 34 -17.98 -39.69 -6.97
CA LEU A 34 -19.40 -39.35 -7.09
C LEU A 34 -20.31 -40.49 -6.65
N LYS A 35 -19.99 -41.72 -7.04
CA LYS A 35 -20.74 -42.92 -6.61
C LYS A 35 -20.66 -43.09 -5.10
N PHE A 36 -19.47 -43.03 -4.52
CA PHE A 36 -19.26 -43.11 -3.08
C PHE A 36 -20.05 -42.02 -2.34
N SER A 37 -19.96 -40.78 -2.81
CA SER A 37 -20.70 -39.66 -2.22
C SER A 37 -22.21 -39.87 -2.29
N SER A 38 -22.72 -40.38 -3.42
CA SER A 38 -24.14 -40.70 -3.57
C SER A 38 -24.61 -41.83 -2.64
N GLU A 39 -23.79 -42.86 -2.44
CA GLU A 39 -24.08 -44.02 -1.59
C GLU A 39 -23.98 -43.66 -0.09
N ASN A 40 -23.07 -42.77 0.30
CA ASN A 40 -22.74 -42.46 1.70
C ASN A 40 -23.16 -41.05 2.16
N LYS A 41 -23.95 -40.32 1.36
CA LYS A 41 -24.32 -38.90 1.61
C LYS A 41 -24.78 -38.58 3.04
N LEU A 42 -25.54 -39.47 3.68
CA LEU A 42 -26.05 -39.24 5.04
C LEU A 42 -24.95 -39.34 6.09
N GLU A 43 -24.03 -40.28 5.95
CA GLU A 43 -22.89 -40.44 6.86
C GLU A 43 -21.92 -39.28 6.67
N MET A 44 -21.58 -38.94 5.42
CA MET A 44 -20.76 -37.78 5.09
C MET A 44 -21.36 -36.47 5.64
N THR A 45 -22.69 -36.28 5.54
CA THR A 45 -23.32 -35.10 6.14
C THR A 45 -23.19 -35.08 7.66
N LYS A 46 -23.33 -36.23 8.33
CA LYS A 46 -23.16 -36.33 9.79
C LYS A 46 -21.73 -36.03 10.22
N ASP A 47 -20.75 -36.51 9.48
CA ASP A 47 -19.34 -36.26 9.77
C ASP A 47 -19.01 -34.76 9.68
N GLN A 48 -19.55 -34.05 8.68
CA GLN A 48 -19.43 -32.59 8.60
C GLN A 48 -20.12 -31.87 9.76
N LEU A 49 -21.31 -32.31 10.16
CA LEU A 49 -22.02 -31.75 11.32
C LEU A 49 -21.24 -31.96 12.61
N GLU A 50 -20.52 -33.07 12.76
CA GLU A 50 -19.70 -33.33 13.94
C GLU A 50 -18.52 -32.35 14.04
N ILE A 51 -17.91 -31.92 12.92
CA ILE A 51 -16.88 -30.87 12.91
C ILE A 51 -17.44 -29.57 13.47
N PHE A 52 -18.62 -29.14 13.00
CA PHE A 52 -19.27 -27.91 13.49
C PHE A 52 -19.72 -28.02 14.94
N LYS A 53 -20.23 -29.17 15.34
CA LYS A 53 -20.64 -29.43 16.73
C LYS A 53 -19.44 -29.34 17.69
N ARG A 54 -18.28 -29.88 17.30
CA ARG A 54 -17.03 -29.71 18.06
C ARG A 54 -16.61 -28.26 18.17
N GLY A 55 -16.84 -27.46 17.11
CA GLY A 55 -16.65 -26.02 17.14
C GLY A 55 -17.47 -25.36 18.25
N VAL A 56 -18.78 -25.60 18.28
CA VAL A 56 -19.70 -25.10 19.31
C VAL A 56 -19.33 -25.62 20.72
N GLY A 57 -18.88 -26.86 20.83
CA GLY A 57 -18.44 -27.45 22.09
C GLY A 57 -17.03 -27.04 22.53
N PHE A 58 -16.34 -26.22 21.73
CA PHE A 58 -14.94 -25.85 21.95
C PHE A 58 -14.00 -27.06 22.14
N GLU A 59 -14.23 -28.15 21.39
CA GLU A 59 -13.49 -29.41 21.52
C GLU A 59 -12.29 -29.46 20.57
N HIS A 60 -11.05 -29.61 21.08
CA HIS A 60 -9.83 -29.69 20.28
C HIS A 60 -9.19 -31.08 20.42
N VAL A 61 -9.34 -31.93 19.40
CA VAL A 61 -8.94 -33.35 19.50
C VAL A 61 -7.41 -33.52 19.52
N ASP A 62 -6.70 -32.71 18.76
CA ASP A 62 -5.25 -32.85 18.54
C ASP A 62 -4.40 -31.82 19.30
N HIS A 63 -5.02 -30.98 20.14
CA HIS A 63 -4.35 -29.92 20.89
C HIS A 63 -4.83 -29.89 22.34
N PRO A 64 -3.98 -29.52 23.31
CA PRO A 64 -4.40 -29.37 24.70
C PRO A 64 -5.36 -28.20 24.89
N ASP A 65 -6.11 -28.23 25.99
CA ASP A 65 -6.95 -27.10 26.42
C ASP A 65 -6.10 -25.83 26.57
N GLY A 66 -6.64 -24.71 26.10
CA GLY A 66 -5.97 -23.39 26.11
C GLY A 66 -4.96 -23.18 24.97
N TYR A 67 -4.82 -24.11 24.02
CA TYR A 67 -3.95 -23.90 22.85
C TYR A 67 -4.52 -22.84 21.89
N PHE A 68 -5.83 -22.83 21.68
CA PHE A 68 -6.52 -21.83 20.85
C PHE A 68 -7.18 -20.78 21.73
N PRO A 69 -7.31 -19.53 21.25
CA PRO A 69 -7.99 -18.49 22.00
C PRO A 69 -9.49 -18.81 22.15
N ASN A 70 -10.09 -18.32 23.23
CA ASN A 70 -11.54 -18.35 23.45
C ASN A 70 -12.26 -17.38 22.52
N ALA A 71 -11.65 -16.23 22.22
CA ALA A 71 -12.19 -15.22 21.32
C ALA A 71 -11.09 -14.39 20.66
N TYR A 72 -11.46 -13.62 19.64
CA TYR A 72 -10.69 -12.49 19.14
C TYR A 72 -11.42 -11.18 19.46
N LEU A 73 -10.66 -10.16 19.84
CA LEU A 73 -11.11 -8.79 20.10
C LEU A 73 -10.66 -7.90 18.94
N LEU A 74 -11.60 -7.21 18.31
CA LEU A 74 -11.36 -6.36 17.15
C LEU A 74 -11.81 -4.94 17.51
N PRO A 75 -10.93 -4.10 18.10
CA PRO A 75 -11.26 -2.72 18.42
C PRO A 75 -11.47 -1.90 17.14
N LEU A 76 -12.31 -0.87 17.24
CA LEU A 76 -12.47 0.11 16.17
C LEU A 76 -11.41 1.19 16.35
N ASP A 77 -10.55 1.37 15.35
CA ASP A 77 -9.63 2.50 15.31
C ASP A 77 -10.38 3.76 14.86
N GLU A 78 -10.38 4.80 15.68
CA GLU A 78 -11.02 6.08 15.35
C GLU A 78 -10.31 6.81 14.19
N GLN A 79 -9.01 6.57 13.99
CA GLN A 79 -8.26 7.17 12.89
C GLN A 79 -8.42 6.38 11.58
N ASN A 80 -8.73 5.08 11.65
CA ASN A 80 -8.94 4.20 10.51
C ASN A 80 -10.01 3.12 10.79
N ALA A 81 -11.27 3.54 10.79
CA ALA A 81 -12.39 2.61 10.99
C ALA A 81 -12.59 1.65 9.80
N SER A 82 -12.12 2.02 8.61
CA SER A 82 -12.31 1.28 7.34
C SER A 82 -11.87 -0.17 7.44
N ALA A 83 -10.68 -0.43 7.98
CA ALA A 83 -10.09 -1.76 8.01
C ALA A 83 -10.86 -2.71 8.93
N THR A 84 -11.18 -2.28 10.16
CA THR A 84 -11.97 -3.08 11.11
C THR A 84 -13.38 -3.30 10.60
N ILE A 85 -14.05 -2.27 10.07
CA ILE A 85 -15.42 -2.39 9.53
C ILE A 85 -15.46 -3.41 8.39
N LYS A 86 -14.51 -3.32 7.46
CA LYS A 86 -14.36 -4.29 6.37
C LYS A 86 -14.11 -5.70 6.90
N GLY A 87 -13.20 -5.85 7.86
CA GLY A 87 -12.90 -7.13 8.52
C GLY A 87 -14.16 -7.76 9.10
N VAL A 88 -14.91 -7.03 9.92
CA VAL A 88 -16.17 -7.48 10.51
C VAL A 88 -17.21 -7.84 9.45
N ASN A 89 -17.39 -6.99 8.44
CA ASN A 89 -18.31 -7.26 7.33
C ASN A 89 -17.95 -8.54 6.58
N GLU A 90 -16.67 -8.83 6.39
CA GLU A 90 -16.21 -10.08 5.78
C GLU A 90 -16.48 -11.29 6.68
N LEU A 91 -16.27 -11.18 7.99
CA LEU A 91 -16.62 -12.24 8.95
C LEU A 91 -18.13 -12.55 8.89
N LEU A 92 -18.97 -11.51 8.91
CA LEU A 92 -20.43 -11.64 8.79
C LEU A 92 -20.84 -12.26 7.44
N ARG A 93 -20.22 -11.84 6.33
CA ARG A 93 -20.45 -12.40 4.99
C ARG A 93 -20.09 -13.88 4.94
N HIS A 94 -19.05 -14.30 5.65
CA HIS A 94 -18.69 -15.70 5.82
C HIS A 94 -19.61 -16.46 6.79
N GLY A 95 -20.57 -15.78 7.41
CA GLY A 95 -21.55 -16.33 8.34
C GLY A 95 -20.92 -16.76 9.66
N LEU A 96 -19.91 -16.01 10.11
CA LEU A 96 -19.38 -16.06 11.47
C LEU A 96 -20.29 -15.26 12.40
N ILE A 97 -20.37 -15.69 13.65
CA ILE A 97 -21.05 -14.96 14.71
C ILE A 97 -20.08 -13.90 15.22
N VAL A 98 -20.50 -12.63 15.11
CA VAL A 98 -19.79 -11.47 15.65
C VAL A 98 -20.73 -10.79 16.64
N GLU A 99 -20.18 -10.40 17.77
CA GLU A 99 -20.85 -9.62 18.81
C GLU A 99 -20.07 -8.33 19.04
N LYS A 100 -20.63 -7.36 19.76
CA LYS A 100 -19.93 -6.15 20.20
C LYS A 100 -20.15 -5.89 21.67
N THR A 101 -19.17 -5.27 22.33
CA THR A 101 -19.30 -4.87 23.73
C THR A 101 -20.29 -3.73 23.90
N THR A 102 -21.02 -3.74 25.01
CA THR A 102 -21.96 -2.66 25.38
C THR A 102 -21.40 -1.72 26.45
N GLU A 103 -20.16 -1.95 26.86
CA GLU A 103 -19.43 -1.15 27.85
C GLU A 103 -17.93 -1.38 27.67
N THR A 104 -17.12 -0.41 28.08
CA THR A 104 -15.67 -0.54 28.15
C THR A 104 -15.30 -1.66 29.14
N PHE A 105 -14.31 -2.48 28.80
CA PHE A 105 -13.81 -3.55 29.68
C PHE A 105 -12.29 -3.68 29.61
N GLU A 106 -11.69 -4.27 30.64
CA GLU A 106 -10.25 -4.46 30.74
C GLU A 106 -9.91 -5.95 30.70
N THR A 107 -8.91 -6.32 29.91
CA THR A 107 -8.32 -7.67 29.87
C THR A 107 -6.86 -7.57 29.42
N ASN A 108 -6.00 -8.47 29.90
CA ASN A 108 -4.56 -8.49 29.59
C ASN A 108 -3.85 -7.12 29.75
N ASP A 109 -4.20 -6.36 30.81
CA ASP A 109 -3.68 -5.01 31.08
C ASP A 109 -3.98 -3.97 29.97
N GLN A 110 -4.94 -4.25 29.08
CA GLN A 110 -5.44 -3.35 28.03
C GLN A 110 -6.93 -3.03 28.26
N SER A 111 -7.31 -1.78 27.95
CA SER A 111 -8.69 -1.32 27.95
C SER A 111 -9.27 -1.40 26.54
N TYR A 112 -10.46 -1.96 26.41
CA TYR A 112 -11.20 -2.07 25.16
C TYR A 112 -12.50 -1.28 25.30
N GLU A 113 -12.70 -0.30 24.42
CA GLU A 113 -13.84 0.59 24.49
C GLU A 113 -15.16 -0.10 24.14
N GLU A 114 -16.27 0.53 24.58
CA GLU A 114 -17.61 0.17 24.12
C GLU A 114 -17.66 0.11 22.59
N GLY A 115 -18.26 -0.95 22.04
CA GLY A 115 -18.34 -1.16 20.60
C GLY A 115 -17.20 -2.01 20.02
N THR A 116 -16.22 -2.43 20.83
CA THR A 116 -15.21 -3.43 20.42
C THR A 116 -15.92 -4.71 19.95
N TYR A 117 -15.56 -5.20 18.76
CA TYR A 117 -16.15 -6.42 18.21
C TYR A 117 -15.49 -7.66 18.80
N VAL A 118 -16.30 -8.69 19.04
CA VAL A 118 -15.88 -9.94 19.67
C VAL A 118 -16.28 -11.11 18.80
N VAL A 119 -15.30 -11.95 18.46
CA VAL A 119 -15.49 -13.17 17.68
C VAL A 119 -15.14 -14.36 18.56
N ARG A 120 -16.14 -14.92 19.26
CA ARG A 120 -15.92 -16.10 20.10
C ARG A 120 -15.68 -17.34 19.26
N LEU A 121 -14.77 -18.21 19.69
CA LEU A 121 -14.43 -19.45 18.99
C LEU A 121 -15.26 -20.67 19.45
N ASP A 122 -16.23 -20.49 20.36
CA ASP A 122 -17.26 -21.48 20.72
C ASP A 122 -18.43 -21.50 19.71
N GLN A 123 -18.10 -21.41 18.41
CA GLN A 123 -19.07 -21.35 17.31
C GLN A 123 -18.81 -22.41 16.24
N ALA A 124 -19.84 -22.71 15.44
CA ALA A 124 -19.78 -23.76 14.42
C ALA A 124 -18.59 -23.58 13.47
N LYS A 125 -18.36 -22.37 12.98
CA LYS A 125 -17.30 -22.05 12.01
C LYS A 125 -16.00 -21.57 12.66
N ARG A 126 -15.69 -21.97 13.89
CA ARG A 126 -14.49 -21.50 14.61
C ARG A 126 -13.18 -21.65 13.83
N SER A 127 -13.02 -22.73 13.04
CA SER A 127 -11.82 -22.94 12.26
C SER A 127 -11.69 -21.92 11.12
N LEU A 128 -12.81 -21.44 10.57
CA LEU A 128 -12.78 -20.33 9.62
C LEU A 128 -12.41 -19.03 10.32
N ALA A 129 -13.03 -18.73 11.47
CA ALA A 129 -12.70 -17.54 12.26
C ALA A 129 -11.20 -17.49 12.59
N ASN A 130 -10.64 -18.59 13.11
CA ASN A 130 -9.22 -18.67 13.41
C ASN A 130 -8.35 -18.55 12.14
N VAL A 131 -8.73 -19.15 11.01
CA VAL A 131 -7.97 -18.98 9.76
C VAL A 131 -7.96 -17.53 9.29
N LEU A 132 -9.04 -16.78 9.52
CA LEU A 132 -9.18 -15.39 9.11
C LEU A 132 -8.56 -14.39 10.10
N LEU A 133 -8.39 -14.75 11.37
CA LEU A 133 -7.98 -13.82 12.44
C LEU A 133 -6.66 -14.16 13.12
N TRP A 134 -6.03 -15.29 12.75
CA TRP A 134 -4.79 -15.73 13.37
C TRP A 134 -3.57 -15.02 12.78
N ASP A 135 -2.68 -14.59 13.67
CA ASP A 135 -1.38 -13.95 13.40
C ASP A 135 -0.37 -14.83 12.65
N GLY A 136 -0.73 -16.06 12.29
CA GLY A 136 0.14 -16.99 11.59
C GLY A 136 1.35 -17.44 12.42
N GLU A 137 2.27 -18.14 11.76
CA GLU A 137 3.54 -18.56 12.34
C GLU A 137 4.57 -18.82 11.23
N ASP A 138 5.85 -18.87 11.60
CA ASP A 138 6.91 -19.40 10.75
C ASP A 138 6.80 -20.94 10.66
N ILE A 139 6.45 -21.44 9.47
CA ILE A 139 6.33 -22.87 9.17
C ILE A 139 7.54 -23.44 8.41
N SER A 140 8.66 -22.71 8.34
CA SER A 140 9.85 -23.07 7.56
C SER A 140 10.47 -24.41 7.97
N ASP A 141 10.39 -24.74 9.27
CA ASP A 141 10.85 -26.02 9.84
C ASP A 141 9.79 -27.14 9.77
N GLN A 142 8.55 -26.79 9.45
CA GLN A 142 7.43 -27.73 9.39
C GLN A 142 7.23 -28.36 8.00
N ALA A 143 7.77 -27.72 6.95
CA ALA A 143 7.60 -28.14 5.56
C ALA A 143 8.93 -28.23 4.81
N SER A 144 9.00 -29.09 3.78
CA SER A 144 10.16 -29.14 2.89
C SER A 144 10.12 -28.03 1.84
N ALA A 145 8.92 -27.70 1.36
CA ALA A 145 8.59 -26.64 0.41
C ALA A 145 7.08 -26.33 0.51
N MET A 146 6.70 -25.11 0.13
CA MET A 146 5.30 -24.73 -0.06
C MET A 146 4.95 -24.60 -1.54
N TYR A 147 3.74 -25.03 -1.92
CA TYR A 147 3.23 -24.89 -3.30
C TYR A 147 2.63 -23.50 -3.56
N ASP A 148 2.04 -22.88 -2.53
CA ASP A 148 1.34 -21.61 -2.62
C ASP A 148 1.65 -20.72 -1.39
N VAL A 149 1.01 -19.56 -1.31
CA VAL A 149 1.15 -18.63 -0.18
C VAL A 149 0.90 -19.33 1.16
N SER A 150 1.70 -18.96 2.15
CA SER A 150 1.77 -19.62 3.46
C SER A 150 1.47 -18.70 4.64
N ALA A 151 1.41 -17.38 4.40
CA ALA A 151 0.96 -16.40 5.37
C ALA A 151 -0.28 -15.69 4.82
N TRP A 152 -1.32 -15.60 5.65
CA TRP A 152 -2.56 -14.90 5.32
C TRP A 152 -2.77 -13.69 6.21
N ASN A 153 -2.52 -13.78 7.52
CA ASN A 153 -2.39 -12.64 8.43
C ASN A 153 -3.36 -11.49 8.10
N ILE A 154 -4.65 -11.82 7.91
CA ILE A 154 -5.61 -10.88 7.34
C ILE A 154 -5.74 -9.62 8.20
N PRO A 155 -5.77 -9.70 9.55
CA PRO A 155 -5.78 -8.51 10.40
C PRO A 155 -4.65 -7.56 10.04
N GLU A 156 -3.40 -8.04 10.09
CA GLU A 156 -2.25 -7.17 9.87
C GLU A 156 -2.11 -6.72 8.42
N LEU A 157 -2.34 -7.63 7.46
CA LEU A 157 -2.23 -7.35 6.04
C LEU A 157 -3.40 -6.52 5.49
N TRP A 158 -4.51 -6.37 6.22
CA TRP A 158 -5.58 -5.42 5.90
C TRP A 158 -5.58 -4.18 6.80
N GLY A 159 -4.74 -4.15 7.85
CA GLY A 159 -4.54 -2.99 8.72
C GLY A 159 -5.57 -2.85 9.84
N PHE A 160 -6.05 -3.95 10.41
CA PHE A 160 -6.90 -3.93 11.61
C PHE A 160 -6.38 -4.86 12.71
N GLU A 161 -6.73 -4.55 13.96
CA GLU A 161 -6.33 -5.34 15.11
C GLU A 161 -7.26 -6.54 15.34
N ALA A 162 -6.67 -7.69 15.67
CA ALA A 162 -7.40 -8.88 16.10
C ALA A 162 -6.68 -9.55 17.28
N THR A 163 -6.93 -9.07 18.49
CA THR A 163 -6.22 -9.54 19.68
C THR A 163 -6.82 -10.86 20.21
N PRO A 164 -6.02 -11.95 20.30
CA PRO A 164 -6.50 -13.22 20.82
C PRO A 164 -6.70 -13.17 22.35
N LEU A 165 -7.85 -13.64 22.81
CA LEU A 165 -8.20 -13.75 24.23
C LEU A 165 -8.27 -15.22 24.65
N TYR A 166 -7.42 -15.62 25.61
CA TYR A 166 -7.32 -17.01 26.13
C TYR A 166 -8.12 -17.24 27.43
N GLU A 167 -9.05 -16.34 27.71
CA GLU A 167 -9.97 -16.41 28.84
C GLU A 167 -11.41 -16.14 28.39
N ASP A 168 -12.37 -16.40 29.27
CA ASP A 168 -13.77 -16.17 28.96
C ASP A 168 -14.06 -14.66 28.84
N VAL A 169 -14.82 -14.29 27.80
CA VAL A 169 -15.28 -12.91 27.62
C VAL A 169 -16.27 -12.55 28.74
N SER A 170 -15.85 -11.66 29.64
CA SER A 170 -16.56 -11.32 30.88
C SER A 170 -17.23 -9.95 30.85
N VAL A 171 -17.72 -9.54 29.68
CA VAL A 171 -18.44 -8.28 29.43
C VAL A 171 -19.79 -8.55 28.76
N ALA A 172 -20.76 -7.63 28.91
CA ALA A 172 -22.03 -7.71 28.19
C ALA A 172 -21.83 -7.52 26.67
N LEU A 173 -22.48 -8.38 25.90
CA LEU A 173 -22.34 -8.45 24.44
C LEU A 173 -23.70 -8.32 23.74
N GLU A 174 -23.69 -7.63 22.60
CA GLU A 174 -24.82 -7.54 21.68
C GLU A 174 -24.47 -8.18 20.31
N PRO A 175 -25.34 -9.02 19.73
CA PRO A 175 -25.11 -9.58 18.40
C PRO A 175 -25.05 -8.53 17.30
N VAL A 176 -24.11 -8.68 16.37
CA VAL A 176 -24.07 -7.92 15.11
C VAL A 176 -24.70 -8.79 14.02
N THR A 177 -25.89 -8.41 13.55
CA THR A 177 -26.69 -9.24 12.64
C THR A 177 -26.78 -8.71 11.21
N GLU A 178 -26.43 -7.44 11.00
CA GLU A 178 -26.44 -6.77 9.71
C GLU A 178 -25.03 -6.26 9.39
N PRO A 179 -24.68 -6.08 8.11
CA PRO A 179 -23.46 -5.40 7.73
C PRO A 179 -23.39 -4.02 8.39
N LEU A 180 -22.19 -3.66 8.84
CA LEU A 180 -21.90 -2.35 9.42
C LEU A 180 -22.07 -1.28 8.35
N GLU A 181 -22.76 -0.19 8.73
CA GLU A 181 -22.91 1.01 7.92
C GLU A 181 -21.63 1.86 7.98
N SER A 182 -21.43 2.68 6.95
CA SER A 182 -20.36 3.67 6.86
C SER A 182 -20.45 4.69 8.00
N VAL A 183 -19.29 5.09 8.53
CA VAL A 183 -19.18 5.98 9.73
C VAL A 183 -18.48 7.31 9.47
N GLY A 184 -18.17 7.61 8.20
CA GLY A 184 -17.34 8.76 7.84
C GLY A 184 -17.97 10.10 8.23
N GLN A 185 -17.11 11.05 8.59
CA GLN A 185 -17.53 12.33 9.13
C GLN A 185 -16.59 13.49 8.75
N LEU A 186 -17.19 14.64 8.42
CA LEU A 186 -16.51 15.94 8.37
C LEU A 186 -16.59 16.64 9.73
N ILE A 187 -15.44 16.99 10.30
CA ILE A 187 -15.30 17.68 11.58
C ILE A 187 -14.85 19.13 11.31
N GLY A 188 -15.79 20.08 11.48
CA GLY A 188 -15.59 21.51 11.19
C GLY A 188 -16.03 21.92 9.78
N ASP A 189 -15.58 23.10 9.32
CA ASP A 189 -16.05 23.78 8.10
C ASP A 189 -15.04 23.75 6.92
N GLY A 190 -13.86 23.15 7.13
CA GLY A 190 -12.76 23.11 6.17
C GLY A 190 -11.81 24.33 6.28
N PRO A 191 -10.63 24.31 5.64
CA PRO A 191 -10.04 23.22 4.87
C PRO A 191 -9.79 21.95 5.71
N TYR A 192 -9.65 20.80 5.05
CA TYR A 192 -9.63 19.49 5.74
C TYR A 192 -8.30 18.76 5.56
N VAL A 193 -7.93 17.93 6.55
CA VAL A 193 -6.89 16.90 6.40
C VAL A 193 -7.50 15.51 6.41
N LEU A 194 -6.98 14.68 5.52
CA LEU A 194 -7.21 13.26 5.42
C LEU A 194 -5.87 12.54 5.63
N LEU A 195 -5.85 11.66 6.63
CA LEU A 195 -4.65 10.87 6.92
C LEU A 195 -4.41 9.85 5.80
N ASN A 196 -3.15 9.77 5.37
CA ASN A 196 -2.67 8.71 4.48
C ASN A 196 -2.48 7.42 5.27
N ASN A 197 -3.55 6.80 5.75
CA ASN A 197 -3.52 5.63 6.63
C ASN A 197 -4.34 4.42 6.13
N SER A 198 -5.10 4.58 5.03
CA SER A 198 -5.95 3.51 4.49
C SER A 198 -6.02 3.52 2.96
N VAL A 199 -6.42 2.39 2.37
CA VAL A 199 -6.74 2.29 0.93
C VAL A 199 -7.90 3.22 0.56
N GLU A 200 -8.89 3.35 1.45
CA GLU A 200 -10.05 4.21 1.25
C GLU A 200 -9.64 5.69 1.21
N SER A 201 -8.65 6.10 2.02
CA SER A 201 -8.08 7.46 1.98
C SER A 201 -7.49 7.77 0.59
N VAL A 202 -6.68 6.86 0.04
CA VAL A 202 -6.09 7.04 -1.30
C VAL A 202 -7.17 7.02 -2.39
N GLN A 203 -8.17 6.16 -2.27
CA GLN A 203 -9.31 6.11 -3.18
C GLN A 203 -10.06 7.44 -3.21
N LEU A 204 -10.36 8.01 -2.03
CA LEU A 204 -11.02 9.29 -1.91
C LEU A 204 -10.18 10.42 -2.54
N VAL A 205 -8.87 10.45 -2.30
CA VAL A 205 -7.96 11.44 -2.92
C VAL A 205 -8.04 11.38 -4.45
N ASN A 206 -7.97 10.18 -5.03
CA ASN A 206 -8.08 10.01 -6.48
C ASN A 206 -9.47 10.41 -6.99
N GLU A 207 -10.55 10.12 -6.26
CA GLU A 207 -11.90 10.56 -6.60
C GLU A 207 -11.98 12.10 -6.63
N LEU A 208 -11.49 12.76 -5.59
CA LEU A 208 -11.47 14.23 -5.48
C LEU A 208 -10.66 14.89 -6.61
N ILE A 209 -9.45 14.39 -6.89
CA ILE A 209 -8.62 14.92 -7.99
C ILE A 209 -9.35 14.76 -9.34
N ASN A 210 -10.02 13.63 -9.58
CA ASN A 210 -10.80 13.41 -10.81
C ASN A 210 -12.02 14.33 -10.93
N GLU A 211 -12.57 14.77 -9.79
CA GLU A 211 -13.64 15.78 -9.73
C GLU A 211 -13.11 17.22 -9.85
N GLY A 212 -11.79 17.40 -9.93
CA GLY A 212 -11.13 18.70 -10.06
C GLY A 212 -10.95 19.44 -8.73
N VAL A 213 -11.03 18.73 -7.60
CA VAL A 213 -10.70 19.26 -6.28
C VAL A 213 -9.19 19.24 -6.11
N GLU A 214 -8.63 20.37 -5.68
CA GLU A 214 -7.21 20.48 -5.40
C GLU A 214 -6.86 19.73 -4.11
N VAL A 215 -5.82 18.89 -4.19
CA VAL A 215 -5.31 18.13 -3.05
C VAL A 215 -3.82 18.41 -2.91
N ILE A 216 -3.42 18.74 -1.69
CA ILE A 216 -2.05 19.09 -1.33
C ILE A 216 -1.52 18.00 -0.41
N ARG A 217 -0.41 17.37 -0.79
CA ARG A 217 0.26 16.37 0.03
C ARG A 217 1.32 17.05 0.90
N SER A 218 1.21 16.94 2.22
CA SER A 218 2.19 17.51 3.17
C SER A 218 3.54 16.79 3.12
N GLU A 219 4.56 17.34 3.77
CA GLU A 219 5.86 16.66 3.93
C GLU A 219 5.73 15.33 4.69
N GLU A 220 4.75 15.16 5.57
CA GLU A 220 4.44 13.90 6.27
C GLU A 220 3.59 12.95 5.42
N GLY A 221 3.21 13.37 4.21
CA GLY A 221 2.46 12.58 3.25
C GLY A 221 0.96 12.49 3.50
N HIS A 222 0.40 13.33 4.39
CA HIS A 222 -1.06 13.47 4.56
C HIS A 222 -1.67 14.34 3.46
N PHE A 223 -2.97 14.20 3.24
CA PHE A 223 -3.69 14.88 2.16
C PHE A 223 -4.52 16.03 2.71
N HIS A 224 -4.26 17.23 2.25
CA HIS A 224 -4.97 18.45 2.58
C HIS A 224 -5.89 18.83 1.43
N ILE A 225 -7.17 19.00 1.73
CA ILE A 225 -8.21 19.27 0.77
C ILE A 225 -8.65 20.72 0.95
N ASP A 226 -8.32 21.57 -0.02
CA ASP A 226 -8.72 22.97 -0.02
C ASP A 226 -10.15 23.13 -0.52
N ALA A 227 -11.08 22.52 0.22
CA ALA A 227 -12.51 22.61 -0.04
C ALA A 227 -13.23 23.03 1.23
N THR A 228 -14.14 23.99 1.09
CA THR A 228 -15.12 24.30 2.13
C THR A 228 -16.23 23.26 2.12
N ARG A 229 -16.78 22.99 3.30
CA ARG A 229 -17.91 22.08 3.50
C ARG A 229 -19.04 22.35 2.51
N ASN A 230 -19.44 21.33 1.76
CA ASN A 230 -20.57 21.39 0.83
C ASN A 230 -21.29 20.03 0.74
N GLU A 231 -22.50 20.02 0.15
CA GLU A 231 -23.36 18.82 0.10
C GLU A 231 -22.70 17.63 -0.63
N GLN A 232 -21.83 17.88 -1.61
CA GLN A 232 -21.15 16.81 -2.36
C GLN A 232 -20.08 16.15 -1.50
N LEU A 233 -19.19 16.94 -0.88
CA LEU A 233 -18.16 16.43 0.01
C LEU A 233 -18.79 15.73 1.23
N GLU A 234 -19.87 16.27 1.79
CA GLU A 234 -20.62 15.62 2.87
C GLU A 234 -21.14 14.24 2.46
N SER A 235 -21.74 14.12 1.27
CA SER A 235 -22.28 12.86 0.77
C SER A 235 -21.19 11.81 0.57
N VAL A 236 -20.07 12.20 -0.06
CA VAL A 236 -18.94 11.30 -0.32
C VAL A 236 -18.35 10.79 1.00
N ILE A 237 -18.14 11.69 1.97
CA ILE A 237 -17.59 11.31 3.27
C ILE A 237 -18.58 10.45 4.08
N SER A 238 -19.88 10.75 4.06
CA SER A 238 -20.88 9.94 4.79
C SER A 238 -21.02 8.52 4.26
N ASP A 239 -20.72 8.30 2.97
CA ASP A 239 -20.72 6.98 2.37
C ASP A 239 -19.39 6.22 2.60
N SER A 240 -18.37 6.90 3.17
CA SER A 240 -17.05 6.35 3.50
C SER A 240 -16.91 5.97 4.98
N ASN A 241 -15.77 5.40 5.38
CA ASN A 241 -15.39 5.19 6.79
C ASN A 241 -14.29 6.16 7.27
N LEU A 242 -14.15 7.30 6.60
CA LEU A 242 -13.06 8.25 6.82
C LEU A 242 -13.49 9.44 7.67
N TYR A 243 -12.58 9.88 8.54
CA TYR A 243 -12.73 11.09 9.33
C TYR A 243 -11.82 12.17 8.77
N LEU A 244 -12.39 13.34 8.47
CA LEU A 244 -11.65 14.49 7.99
C LEU A 244 -11.83 15.65 8.97
N GLU A 245 -10.71 16.12 9.50
CA GLU A 245 -10.67 17.21 10.48
C GLU A 245 -10.27 18.52 9.82
N THR A 246 -10.85 19.62 10.31
CA THR A 246 -10.47 20.95 9.83
C THR A 246 -9.04 21.27 10.27
N THR A 247 -8.19 21.63 9.32
CA THR A 247 -6.83 22.12 9.57
C THR A 247 -6.40 23.07 8.46
N ASP A 248 -5.39 23.89 8.74
CA ASP A 248 -4.80 24.79 7.75
C ASP A 248 -4.07 23.99 6.65
N ILE A 249 -3.99 24.56 5.45
CA ILE A 249 -3.19 24.02 4.35
C ILE A 249 -1.69 24.26 4.65
N PRO A 250 -0.83 23.23 4.59
CA PRO A 250 0.60 23.36 4.85
C PRO A 250 1.29 24.18 3.75
N ARG A 251 2.28 24.99 4.14
CA ARG A 251 3.05 25.84 3.21
C ARG A 251 4.19 25.09 2.50
N ASP A 252 4.56 23.94 2.99
CA ASP A 252 5.59 23.05 2.45
C ASP A 252 5.00 21.85 1.71
N GLY A 253 3.68 21.84 1.52
CA GLY A 253 2.99 20.81 0.75
C GLY A 253 3.23 20.90 -0.76
N SER A 254 3.02 19.79 -1.44
CA SER A 254 3.04 19.69 -2.91
C SER A 254 1.65 19.37 -3.43
N MET A 255 1.21 20.07 -4.48
CA MET A 255 -0.01 19.70 -5.17
C MET A 255 0.19 18.34 -5.86
N ILE A 256 -0.80 17.47 -5.76
CA ILE A 256 -0.81 16.17 -6.43
C ILE A 256 -1.89 16.14 -7.51
N HIS A 257 -1.58 15.49 -8.62
CA HIS A 257 -2.52 15.24 -9.72
C HIS A 257 -2.56 13.75 -10.04
N SER A 258 -3.47 13.31 -10.91
CA SER A 258 -3.50 11.93 -11.38
C SER A 258 -2.46 11.73 -12.49
N PRO A 259 -1.37 10.97 -12.27
CA PRO A 259 -0.38 10.71 -13.31
C PRO A 259 -0.89 9.66 -14.30
N GLU A 260 -0.34 9.68 -15.51
CA GLU A 260 -0.53 8.62 -16.49
C GLU A 260 0.33 7.40 -16.13
N VAL A 261 -0.29 6.36 -15.57
CA VAL A 261 0.42 5.17 -15.06
C VAL A 261 0.35 4.01 -16.05
N ALA A 262 1.53 3.52 -16.44
CA ALA A 262 1.68 2.24 -17.15
C ALA A 262 2.03 1.11 -16.18
N ILE A 263 1.42 -0.06 -16.36
CA ILE A 263 1.85 -1.30 -15.68
C ILE A 263 2.35 -2.32 -16.70
N LEU A 264 3.62 -2.67 -16.56
CA LEU A 264 4.32 -3.63 -17.41
C LEU A 264 4.16 -5.03 -16.83
N ASN A 265 3.60 -5.94 -17.62
CA ASN A 265 3.62 -7.39 -17.37
C ASN A 265 3.09 -7.87 -16.00
N ASP A 266 2.08 -7.19 -15.43
CA ASP A 266 1.29 -7.68 -14.28
C ASP A 266 0.39 -8.88 -14.67
N ARG A 267 1.01 -9.93 -15.20
CA ARG A 267 0.41 -11.22 -15.53
C ARG A 267 0.73 -12.18 -14.40
N SER A 268 -0.12 -13.19 -14.21
CA SER A 268 0.01 -14.21 -13.15
C SER A 268 -0.51 -13.74 -11.79
N ASN A 269 0.13 -14.17 -10.71
CA ASN A 269 -0.34 -14.11 -9.33
C ASN A 269 0.14 -12.84 -8.59
N HIS A 270 0.42 -11.74 -9.29
CA HIS A 270 1.01 -10.54 -8.67
C HIS A 270 -0.02 -9.52 -8.20
N GLY A 271 -1.12 -9.26 -8.92
CA GLY A 271 -2.28 -8.53 -8.39
C GLY A 271 -2.11 -7.02 -8.22
N THR A 272 -0.96 -6.44 -8.60
CA THR A 272 -0.69 -5.00 -8.43
C THR A 272 -1.68 -4.13 -9.20
N ARG A 273 -2.09 -4.51 -10.41
CA ARG A 273 -3.12 -3.79 -11.16
C ARG A 273 -4.46 -3.76 -10.42
N ALA A 274 -4.83 -4.84 -9.74
CA ALA A 274 -6.06 -4.88 -8.96
C ALA A 274 -5.97 -3.93 -7.75
N ALA A 275 -4.83 -3.95 -7.05
CA ALA A 275 -4.56 -3.01 -5.96
C ALA A 275 -4.66 -1.54 -6.41
N LEU A 276 -4.05 -1.19 -7.54
CA LEU A 276 -4.09 0.16 -8.09
C LEU A 276 -5.51 0.60 -8.49
N LEU A 277 -6.28 -0.29 -9.12
CA LEU A 277 -7.68 -0.01 -9.46
C LEU A 277 -8.54 0.17 -8.21
N LYS A 278 -8.27 -0.58 -7.15
CA LYS A 278 -8.97 -0.46 -5.87
C LYS A 278 -8.72 0.89 -5.21
N MET A 279 -7.50 1.42 -5.34
CA MET A 279 -7.14 2.77 -4.92
C MET A 279 -7.62 3.88 -5.86
N GLY A 280 -8.38 3.56 -6.92
CA GLY A 280 -8.94 4.57 -7.83
C GLY A 280 -8.00 5.05 -8.94
N TYR A 281 -6.83 4.45 -9.13
CA TYR A 281 -5.93 4.81 -10.23
C TYR A 281 -6.42 4.29 -11.59
N GLN A 282 -6.22 5.11 -12.63
CA GLN A 282 -6.34 4.67 -14.01
C GLN A 282 -5.00 4.09 -14.46
N VAL A 283 -4.99 2.82 -14.88
CA VAL A 283 -3.74 2.11 -15.19
C VAL A 283 -3.80 1.46 -16.56
N THR A 284 -2.84 1.79 -17.40
CA THR A 284 -2.70 1.21 -18.75
C THR A 284 -1.74 0.02 -18.72
N GLY A 285 -2.24 -1.16 -19.08
CA GLY A 285 -1.39 -2.35 -19.23
C GLY A 285 -0.54 -2.27 -20.49
N ILE A 286 0.78 -2.43 -20.36
CA ILE A 286 1.74 -2.46 -21.47
C ILE A 286 2.54 -3.76 -21.50
N SER A 287 3.07 -4.11 -22.66
CA SER A 287 3.96 -5.25 -22.89
C SER A 287 5.39 -4.82 -23.16
N THR A 288 6.34 -5.76 -23.12
CA THR A 288 7.73 -5.47 -23.53
C THR A 288 7.84 -4.96 -24.96
N ASN A 289 6.96 -5.44 -25.85
CA ASN A 289 6.90 -4.97 -27.23
C ASN A 289 6.43 -3.51 -27.32
N ASP A 290 5.57 -3.05 -26.41
CA ASP A 290 5.16 -1.65 -26.35
C ASP A 290 6.33 -0.74 -25.95
N VAL A 291 7.16 -1.20 -25.00
CA VAL A 291 8.39 -0.50 -24.60
C VAL A 291 9.33 -0.31 -25.79
N ILE A 292 9.62 -1.39 -26.53
CA ILE A 292 10.53 -1.34 -27.70
C ILE A 292 10.00 -0.40 -28.79
N ASN A 293 8.67 -0.31 -28.94
CA ASN A 293 7.99 0.53 -29.93
C ASN A 293 7.64 1.94 -29.43
N HIS A 294 8.37 2.47 -28.43
CA HIS A 294 8.29 3.86 -27.96
C HIS A 294 6.99 4.29 -27.28
N LYS A 295 6.24 3.38 -26.65
CA LYS A 295 5.02 3.80 -25.92
C LYS A 295 5.27 4.41 -24.54
N LEU A 296 6.52 4.48 -24.07
CA LEU A 296 6.80 5.01 -22.72
C LEU A 296 6.60 6.52 -22.61
N GLU A 297 6.69 7.26 -23.72
CA GLU A 297 6.53 8.73 -23.74
C GLU A 297 5.12 9.23 -23.43
N ASP A 298 4.13 8.35 -23.39
CA ASP A 298 2.74 8.66 -23.05
C ASP A 298 2.45 8.59 -21.54
N PHE A 299 3.44 8.22 -20.71
CA PHE A 299 3.25 7.93 -19.29
C PHE A 299 4.20 8.75 -18.42
N ASP A 300 3.76 9.06 -17.19
CA ASP A 300 4.60 9.71 -16.18
C ASP A 300 5.34 8.67 -15.33
N LEU A 301 4.74 7.49 -15.17
CA LEU A 301 5.26 6.38 -14.35
C LEU A 301 5.05 5.03 -15.03
N VAL A 302 6.10 4.20 -15.03
CA VAL A 302 6.06 2.80 -15.42
C VAL A 302 6.30 1.92 -14.20
N ILE A 303 5.28 1.15 -13.83
CA ILE A 303 5.37 0.11 -12.81
C ILE A 303 5.72 -1.20 -13.49
N ALA A 304 6.91 -1.71 -13.22
CA ALA A 304 7.37 -3.03 -13.64
C ALA A 304 7.11 -4.05 -12.55
N ASN A 305 6.27 -5.05 -12.86
CA ASN A 305 6.04 -6.21 -12.00
C ASN A 305 5.99 -7.49 -12.86
N GLY A 306 6.05 -8.66 -12.24
CA GLY A 306 5.95 -9.94 -12.93
C GLY A 306 7.27 -10.50 -13.44
N GLY A 307 7.21 -11.55 -14.25
CA GLY A 307 8.35 -12.44 -14.52
C GLY A 307 8.83 -12.56 -15.97
N GLN A 308 8.43 -11.67 -16.88
CA GLN A 308 8.87 -11.73 -18.28
C GLN A 308 9.29 -10.35 -18.76
N PHE A 309 10.59 -10.17 -19.01
CA PHE A 309 11.17 -8.94 -19.54
C PHE A 309 11.94 -9.24 -20.82
N ASP A 310 12.13 -8.23 -21.66
CA ASP A 310 12.93 -8.35 -22.88
C ASP A 310 14.39 -8.07 -22.57
N GLU A 311 15.29 -8.93 -23.03
CA GLU A 311 16.72 -8.88 -22.72
C GLU A 311 17.53 -8.05 -23.74
N SER A 312 16.89 -7.39 -24.70
CA SER A 312 17.58 -6.64 -25.75
C SER A 312 18.16 -5.31 -25.27
N GLU A 313 19.24 -4.90 -25.93
CA GLU A 313 19.80 -3.55 -25.77
C GLU A 313 18.80 -2.45 -26.15
N ASP A 314 17.89 -2.73 -27.09
CA ASP A 314 16.82 -1.80 -27.44
C ASP A 314 15.89 -1.59 -26.24
N TYR A 315 15.44 -2.65 -25.57
CA TYR A 315 14.62 -2.53 -24.36
C TYR A 315 15.33 -1.70 -23.28
N LYS A 316 16.59 -2.02 -22.98
CA LYS A 316 17.40 -1.25 -22.02
C LYS A 316 17.47 0.22 -22.41
N LYS A 317 17.81 0.51 -23.66
CA LYS A 317 17.89 1.87 -24.18
C LYS A 317 16.58 2.64 -24.02
N ARG A 318 15.43 2.03 -24.29
CA ARG A 318 14.11 2.69 -24.15
C ARG A 318 13.78 3.05 -22.72
N VAL A 319 14.07 2.16 -21.78
CA VAL A 319 13.84 2.44 -20.35
C VAL A 319 14.73 3.60 -19.89
N HIS A 320 16.01 3.61 -20.28
CA HIS A 320 16.90 4.74 -19.99
C HIS A 320 16.44 6.05 -20.64
N GLU A 321 16.04 6.05 -21.92
CA GLU A 321 15.51 7.25 -22.59
C GLU A 321 14.27 7.81 -21.88
N PHE A 322 13.39 6.95 -21.37
CA PHE A 322 12.21 7.35 -20.60
C PHE A 322 12.59 7.99 -19.25
N ILE A 323 13.48 7.34 -18.49
CA ILE A 323 13.97 7.86 -17.20
C ILE A 323 14.74 9.18 -17.39
N ASP A 324 15.56 9.27 -18.43
CA ASP A 324 16.31 10.49 -18.82
C ASP A 324 15.38 11.66 -19.17
N ALA A 325 14.18 11.37 -19.67
CA ALA A 325 13.16 12.36 -20.00
C ALA A 325 12.32 12.79 -18.78
N GLY A 326 12.56 12.24 -17.59
CA GLY A 326 11.84 12.56 -16.36
C GLY A 326 10.76 11.56 -15.95
N GLY A 327 10.53 10.51 -16.76
CA GLY A 327 9.57 9.45 -16.43
C GLY A 327 10.04 8.59 -15.26
N HIS A 328 9.13 8.20 -14.37
CA HIS A 328 9.45 7.40 -13.19
C HIS A 328 9.41 5.91 -13.48
N TYR A 329 10.38 5.15 -12.97
CA TYR A 329 10.43 3.70 -13.14
C TYR A 329 10.40 2.99 -11.79
N PHE A 330 9.35 2.20 -11.54
CA PHE A 330 9.15 1.50 -10.29
C PHE A 330 9.19 -0.01 -10.49
N ALA A 331 10.23 -0.68 -10.01
CA ALA A 331 10.40 -2.12 -10.08
C ALA A 331 9.93 -2.80 -8.78
N ILE A 332 9.02 -3.77 -8.89
CA ILE A 332 8.40 -4.45 -7.74
C ILE A 332 8.66 -5.96 -7.79
N GLY A 333 8.95 -6.54 -6.63
CA GLY A 333 9.18 -7.95 -6.46
C GLY A 333 10.48 -8.42 -7.10
N GLN A 334 10.75 -9.72 -6.99
CA GLN A 334 12.06 -10.27 -7.33
C GLN A 334 12.44 -10.15 -8.80
N SER A 335 11.52 -10.45 -9.70
CA SER A 335 11.85 -10.52 -11.13
C SER A 335 12.09 -9.13 -11.73
N ALA A 336 11.23 -8.13 -11.45
CA ALA A 336 11.43 -6.77 -11.94
C ALA A 336 12.66 -6.11 -11.29
N SER A 337 12.83 -6.27 -9.98
CA SER A 337 13.98 -5.71 -9.26
C SER A 337 15.31 -6.32 -9.72
N SER A 338 15.34 -7.63 -9.99
CA SER A 338 16.53 -8.28 -10.55
C SER A 338 16.88 -7.76 -11.95
N VAL A 339 15.88 -7.47 -12.79
CA VAL A 339 16.08 -6.87 -14.12
C VAL A 339 16.55 -5.41 -14.01
N ALA A 340 15.94 -4.63 -13.11
CA ALA A 340 16.33 -3.23 -12.87
C ALA A 340 17.81 -3.11 -12.49
N VAL A 341 18.28 -3.96 -11.58
CA VAL A 341 19.68 -3.97 -11.14
C VAL A 341 20.61 -4.61 -12.18
N ASN A 342 20.37 -5.87 -12.55
CA ASN A 342 21.39 -6.67 -13.25
C ASN A 342 21.40 -6.46 -14.78
N GLN A 343 20.29 -6.06 -15.38
CA GLN A 343 20.17 -5.91 -16.82
C GLN A 343 20.12 -4.43 -17.23
N LEU A 344 19.23 -3.68 -16.58
CA LEU A 344 19.05 -2.26 -16.85
C LEU A 344 20.14 -1.41 -16.18
N GLU A 345 20.88 -1.94 -15.21
CA GLU A 345 21.96 -1.23 -14.49
C GLU A 345 21.48 0.08 -13.84
N LEU A 346 20.21 0.10 -13.43
CA LEU A 346 19.61 1.24 -12.75
C LEU A 346 20.08 1.40 -11.31
N SER A 347 20.76 0.37 -10.77
CA SER A 347 21.43 0.41 -9.49
C SER A 347 22.78 -0.33 -9.54
N ASP A 348 23.72 0.05 -8.66
CA ASP A 348 25.00 -0.65 -8.46
C ASP A 348 24.95 -1.72 -7.35
N ALA A 349 23.80 -1.88 -6.69
CA ALA A 349 23.61 -2.87 -5.66
C ALA A 349 23.79 -4.30 -6.19
N THR A 350 24.08 -5.23 -5.28
CA THR A 350 24.09 -6.67 -5.57
C THR A 350 22.76 -7.29 -5.18
N THR A 351 22.13 -8.05 -6.08
CA THR A 351 20.87 -8.76 -5.77
C THR A 351 21.11 -10.15 -5.21
N HIS A 352 20.38 -10.50 -4.16
CA HIS A 352 20.31 -11.85 -3.57
C HIS A 352 18.87 -12.36 -3.61
N THR A 353 18.67 -13.67 -3.72
CA THR A 353 17.32 -14.25 -3.80
C THR A 353 17.18 -15.46 -2.90
N GLY A 354 15.98 -15.65 -2.34
CA GLY A 354 15.65 -16.81 -1.54
C GLY A 354 15.26 -18.02 -2.40
N PRO A 355 15.07 -19.19 -1.77
CA PRO A 355 14.51 -20.36 -2.45
C PRO A 355 13.17 -20.02 -3.13
N ARG A 356 12.96 -20.61 -4.31
CA ARG A 356 11.68 -20.50 -5.03
C ARG A 356 10.52 -20.91 -4.11
N ASN A 357 9.45 -20.12 -4.09
CA ASN A 357 8.28 -20.22 -3.20
C ASN A 357 8.49 -19.71 -1.76
N SER A 358 9.63 -19.09 -1.42
CA SER A 358 9.75 -18.38 -0.14
C SER A 358 8.78 -17.21 -0.11
N ASN A 359 7.95 -17.13 0.92
CA ASN A 359 6.93 -16.09 1.06
C ASN A 359 6.47 -15.95 2.50
N GLY A 360 6.04 -14.75 2.87
CA GLY A 360 5.57 -14.49 4.21
C GLY A 360 5.42 -13.02 4.56
N VAL A 361 4.97 -12.80 5.79
CA VAL A 361 4.98 -11.50 6.46
C VAL A 361 6.33 -11.33 7.13
N VAL A 362 6.90 -10.14 6.99
CA VAL A 362 8.21 -9.76 7.55
C VAL A 362 8.08 -8.48 8.36
N HIS A 363 8.93 -8.32 9.37
CA HIS A 363 9.20 -7.02 9.98
C HIS A 363 10.25 -6.27 9.16
N VAL A 364 9.98 -4.99 8.94
CA VAL A 364 10.73 -4.09 8.07
C VAL A 364 11.00 -2.79 8.81
N ASP A 365 12.24 -2.34 8.76
CA ASP A 365 12.66 -1.03 9.23
C ASP A 365 12.55 -0.06 8.05
N TYR A 366 11.57 0.84 8.10
CA TYR A 366 11.32 1.88 7.10
C TYR A 366 12.09 3.16 7.45
N THR A 367 12.86 3.67 6.49
CA THR A 367 13.43 5.03 6.57
C THR A 367 12.32 6.04 6.26
N PRO A 368 12.07 7.06 7.10
CA PRO A 368 11.09 8.11 6.80
C PRO A 368 11.38 8.79 5.47
N SER A 369 10.47 8.67 4.51
CA SER A 369 10.62 9.18 3.15
C SER A 369 9.25 9.31 2.47
N SER A 370 9.23 9.96 1.30
CA SER A 370 8.02 10.09 0.48
C SER A 370 7.37 8.74 0.12
N VAL A 371 8.16 7.65 0.08
CA VAL A 371 7.72 6.27 -0.21
C VAL A 371 7.09 5.59 0.99
N THR A 372 7.54 5.90 2.20
CA THR A 372 7.16 5.21 3.46
C THR A 372 6.16 5.98 4.31
N HIS A 373 5.71 7.15 3.88
CA HIS A 373 4.71 7.93 4.61
C HIS A 373 3.46 7.11 4.96
N GLY A 374 3.07 7.23 6.24
CA GLY A 374 1.95 6.52 6.83
C GLY A 374 2.29 5.12 7.37
N TYR A 375 3.53 4.67 7.27
CA TYR A 375 4.03 3.49 7.99
C TYR A 375 4.90 3.94 9.16
N ASP A 376 4.92 3.13 10.22
CA ASP A 376 5.85 3.34 11.32
C ASP A 376 7.28 2.98 10.89
N GLU A 377 8.29 3.48 11.62
CA GLU A 377 9.70 3.14 11.35
C GLU A 377 9.95 1.63 11.48
N GLU A 378 9.25 0.95 12.39
CA GLU A 378 9.26 -0.51 12.54
C GLU A 378 7.85 -1.04 12.22
N ASP A 379 7.69 -1.66 11.06
CA ASP A 379 6.37 -2.08 10.59
C ASP A 379 6.49 -3.36 9.74
N LEU A 380 5.45 -3.69 8.98
CA LEU A 380 5.32 -4.93 8.25
C LEU A 380 5.65 -4.77 6.77
N GLY A 381 6.08 -5.87 6.18
CA GLY A 381 6.19 -6.07 4.76
C GLY A 381 5.66 -7.45 4.36
N PHE A 382 5.44 -7.64 3.07
CA PHE A 382 5.07 -8.91 2.50
C PHE A 382 6.03 -9.27 1.37
N VAL A 383 6.50 -10.51 1.36
CA VAL A 383 7.47 -11.01 0.38
C VAL A 383 6.96 -12.27 -0.31
N TYR A 384 7.26 -12.41 -1.59
CA TYR A 384 6.98 -13.60 -2.38
C TYR A 384 8.08 -13.80 -3.43
N ASN A 385 8.65 -15.01 -3.50
CA ASN A 385 9.89 -15.28 -4.25
C ASN A 385 10.97 -14.26 -3.88
N THR A 386 11.43 -14.26 -2.64
CA THR A 386 12.13 -13.12 -2.03
C THR A 386 13.39 -12.63 -2.77
N ILE A 387 13.63 -11.32 -2.72
CA ILE A 387 14.86 -10.64 -3.16
C ILE A 387 15.29 -9.64 -2.07
N TRP A 388 16.59 -9.43 -1.96
CA TRP A 388 17.17 -8.33 -1.16
C TRP A 388 18.46 -7.85 -1.80
N PHE A 389 18.98 -6.73 -1.30
CA PHE A 389 20.13 -6.06 -1.88
C PHE A 389 21.31 -6.06 -0.91
N SER A 390 22.53 -5.95 -1.42
CA SER A 390 23.74 -5.63 -0.65
C SER A 390 24.60 -4.64 -1.41
N ASP A 391 25.67 -4.15 -0.77
CA ASP A 391 26.66 -3.27 -1.40
C ASP A 391 26.07 -1.96 -1.95
N VAL A 392 25.01 -1.46 -1.29
CA VAL A 392 24.37 -0.16 -1.57
C VAL A 392 25.26 0.95 -0.99
N THR A 393 25.91 1.76 -1.84
CA THR A 393 26.88 2.78 -1.38
C THR A 393 26.44 4.22 -1.61
N ASP A 394 25.93 4.54 -2.80
CA ASP A 394 25.60 5.90 -3.24
C ASP A 394 24.08 6.08 -3.50
N GLU A 395 23.31 5.09 -3.08
CA GLU A 395 21.87 4.96 -3.26
C GLU A 395 21.17 5.06 -1.91
N GLU A 396 19.95 5.60 -1.90
CA GLU A 396 19.15 5.69 -0.69
C GLU A 396 18.52 4.33 -0.35
N VAL A 397 18.62 3.95 0.92
CA VAL A 397 17.93 2.76 1.44
C VAL A 397 16.64 3.22 2.11
N VAL A 398 15.53 2.93 1.44
CA VAL A 398 14.17 3.27 1.87
C VAL A 398 13.65 2.29 2.92
N ALA A 399 14.03 1.02 2.83
CA ALA A 399 13.63 0.01 3.81
C ALA A 399 14.62 -1.15 3.92
N ARG A 400 14.70 -1.73 5.12
CA ARG A 400 15.50 -2.93 5.44
C ARG A 400 14.61 -3.99 6.07
N PHE A 401 14.97 -5.26 5.93
CA PHE A 401 14.45 -6.24 6.89
C PHE A 401 14.95 -5.88 8.29
N ALA A 402 14.10 -6.07 9.30
CA ALA A 402 14.52 -5.95 10.69
C ALA A 402 15.76 -6.82 10.97
N GLU A 403 16.60 -6.40 11.91
CA GLU A 403 17.81 -7.16 12.25
C GLU A 403 17.45 -8.42 13.05
N GLU A 404 16.53 -8.31 14.00
CA GLU A 404 16.03 -9.40 14.82
C GLU A 404 14.58 -9.74 14.50
N ASP A 405 14.20 -11.01 14.68
CA ASP A 405 12.84 -11.54 14.49
C ASP A 405 12.12 -11.13 13.18
N PHE A 406 12.89 -10.86 12.12
CA PHE A 406 12.34 -10.23 10.93
C PHE A 406 11.33 -11.09 10.16
N PHE A 407 11.33 -12.41 10.35
CA PHE A 407 10.42 -13.31 9.63
C PHE A 407 9.28 -13.74 10.56
N LYS A 408 8.15 -13.03 10.45
CA LYS A 408 6.99 -13.19 11.34
C LYS A 408 6.18 -14.45 11.05
N ALA A 409 5.77 -14.64 9.79
CA ALA A 409 4.88 -15.73 9.42
C ALA A 409 5.06 -16.16 7.97
N GLY A 410 4.87 -17.45 7.69
CA GLY A 410 4.93 -18.03 6.34
C GLY A 410 6.04 -19.08 6.21
N PHE A 411 6.61 -19.20 5.02
CA PHE A 411 7.63 -20.18 4.69
C PHE A 411 8.81 -19.52 3.98
N TRP A 412 9.97 -19.51 4.63
CA TRP A 412 11.24 -19.09 4.03
C TRP A 412 12.41 -19.82 4.69
N LYS A 413 12.92 -20.84 3.99
CA LYS A 413 14.11 -21.56 4.45
C LYS A 413 15.36 -20.71 4.37
N ASP A 414 16.17 -20.80 5.43
CA ASP A 414 17.47 -20.15 5.55
C ASP A 414 17.39 -18.61 5.39
N ALA A 415 16.28 -18.00 5.83
CA ALA A 415 15.99 -16.58 5.68
C ALA A 415 17.02 -15.64 6.34
N LYS A 416 17.83 -16.16 7.27
CA LYS A 416 18.79 -15.38 8.08
C LYS A 416 19.79 -14.54 7.29
N GLU A 417 20.08 -14.91 6.05
CA GLU A 417 20.98 -14.11 5.18
C GLU A 417 20.39 -12.75 4.78
N ALA A 418 19.06 -12.59 4.86
CA ALA A 418 18.35 -11.36 4.54
C ALA A 418 18.20 -10.40 5.75
N SER A 419 18.45 -10.85 6.98
CA SER A 419 18.35 -10.02 8.18
C SER A 419 19.21 -8.74 8.06
N GLY A 420 18.61 -7.59 8.38
CA GLY A 420 19.23 -6.25 8.27
C GLY A 420 19.51 -5.77 6.84
N GLN A 421 19.25 -6.58 5.81
CA GLN A 421 19.57 -6.23 4.43
C GLN A 421 18.54 -5.27 3.84
N PRO A 422 18.96 -4.34 2.96
CA PRO A 422 18.04 -3.52 2.20
C PRO A 422 17.05 -4.35 1.38
N ILE A 423 15.78 -3.94 1.41
CA ILE A 423 14.71 -4.52 0.59
C ILE A 423 13.99 -3.46 -0.26
N VAL A 424 14.13 -2.17 0.05
CA VAL A 424 13.68 -1.09 -0.83
C VAL A 424 14.81 -0.07 -0.95
N ILE A 425 15.17 0.27 -2.19
CA ILE A 425 16.21 1.25 -2.52
C ILE A 425 15.74 2.20 -3.61
N GLU A 426 16.25 3.43 -3.59
CA GLU A 426 16.23 4.29 -4.76
C GLU A 426 17.44 3.97 -5.64
N GLY A 427 17.24 3.98 -6.96
CA GLY A 427 18.30 3.71 -7.93
C GLY A 427 19.26 4.88 -8.11
N LYS A 428 20.15 4.78 -9.11
CA LYS A 428 21.12 5.82 -9.48
C LYS A 428 20.50 7.18 -9.82
N LYS A 429 19.20 7.19 -10.11
CA LYS A 429 18.43 8.38 -10.44
C LYS A 429 17.24 8.49 -9.49
N PRO A 430 16.88 9.71 -9.06
CA PRO A 430 15.84 9.93 -8.05
C PRO A 430 14.44 9.50 -8.52
N ASN A 431 14.23 9.31 -9.82
CA ASN A 431 12.98 8.83 -10.40
C ASN A 431 12.96 7.30 -10.63
N VAL A 432 13.78 6.54 -9.91
CA VAL A 432 13.82 5.07 -10.00
C VAL A 432 13.73 4.45 -8.61
N THR A 433 12.64 3.75 -8.33
CA THR A 433 12.45 3.00 -7.08
C THR A 433 12.51 1.50 -7.36
N ILE A 434 13.21 0.75 -6.51
CA ILE A 434 13.37 -0.71 -6.61
C ILE A 434 12.96 -1.35 -5.29
N MET A 435 11.91 -2.18 -5.32
CA MET A 435 11.25 -2.73 -4.15
C MET A 435 11.18 -4.26 -4.24
N GLY A 436 11.83 -4.93 -3.28
CA GLY A 436 11.77 -6.38 -3.12
C GLY A 436 10.52 -6.88 -2.40
N LEU A 437 9.77 -5.98 -1.76
CA LEU A 437 8.44 -6.27 -1.23
C LEU A 437 7.43 -6.52 -2.36
N GLU A 438 6.34 -7.19 -2.03
CA GLU A 438 5.23 -7.49 -2.95
C GLU A 438 3.92 -6.87 -2.42
N PRO A 439 3.82 -5.53 -2.34
CA PRO A 439 2.68 -4.82 -1.73
C PRO A 439 1.38 -5.03 -2.50
N GLY A 440 1.41 -5.42 -3.77
CA GLY A 440 0.21 -5.69 -4.56
C GLY A 440 -0.23 -7.15 -4.58
N PHE A 441 0.50 -8.06 -3.90
CA PHE A 441 0.42 -9.51 -4.10
C PHE A 441 -1.02 -10.04 -4.09
N ARG A 442 -1.54 -10.49 -5.24
CA ARG A 442 -2.89 -11.07 -5.42
C ARG A 442 -4.05 -10.25 -4.86
N ASP A 443 -3.90 -8.93 -4.80
CA ASP A 443 -4.87 -8.05 -4.14
C ASP A 443 -5.11 -8.43 -2.65
N HIS A 444 -4.05 -8.88 -1.95
CA HIS A 444 -4.15 -9.39 -0.58
C HIS A 444 -3.62 -8.42 0.49
N PRO A 445 -2.37 -7.92 0.44
CA PRO A 445 -1.81 -7.12 1.52
C PRO A 445 -2.17 -5.63 1.38
N GLU A 446 -3.45 -5.33 1.51
CA GLU A 446 -4.03 -3.98 1.38
C GLU A 446 -3.38 -2.94 2.28
N TYR A 447 -2.93 -3.34 3.47
CA TYR A 447 -2.16 -2.49 4.38
C TYR A 447 -0.93 -1.89 3.69
N LEU A 448 -0.29 -2.64 2.80
CA LEU A 448 0.93 -2.27 2.08
C LEU A 448 0.68 -1.47 0.80
N TYR A 449 -0.57 -1.26 0.39
CA TYR A 449 -0.87 -0.58 -0.89
C TYR A 449 -0.40 0.86 -0.91
N ARG A 450 -0.26 1.49 0.26
CA ARG A 450 0.22 2.87 0.33
C ARG A 450 1.67 3.00 -0.11
N LEU A 451 2.49 1.95 -0.02
CA LEU A 451 3.81 1.91 -0.66
C LEU A 451 3.73 2.12 -2.18
N LEU A 452 2.67 1.61 -2.83
CA LEU A 452 2.43 1.84 -4.25
C LEU A 452 1.96 3.27 -4.51
N SER A 453 0.95 3.73 -3.77
CA SER A 453 0.38 5.08 -3.97
C SER A 453 1.38 6.17 -3.65
N ASN A 454 2.25 5.97 -2.67
CA ASN A 454 3.28 6.93 -2.28
C ASN A 454 4.27 7.18 -3.43
N VAL A 455 4.77 6.13 -4.09
CA VAL A 455 5.63 6.26 -5.28
C VAL A 455 4.89 6.98 -6.41
N ILE A 456 3.61 6.64 -6.63
CA ILE A 456 2.78 7.29 -7.66
C ILE A 456 2.60 8.78 -7.35
N PHE A 457 2.24 9.13 -6.13
CA PHE A 457 2.05 10.53 -5.75
C PHE A 457 3.34 11.32 -5.85
N THR A 458 4.48 10.77 -5.42
CA THR A 458 5.79 11.42 -5.60
C THR A 458 6.08 11.70 -7.08
N SER A 459 5.74 10.79 -7.99
CA SER A 459 5.91 11.03 -9.44
C SER A 459 4.99 12.12 -10.02
N SER A 460 3.93 12.50 -9.30
CA SER A 460 2.93 13.50 -9.68
C SER A 460 3.01 14.79 -8.87
N GLN A 461 4.00 14.94 -7.99
CA GLN A 461 4.11 16.13 -7.15
C GLN A 461 4.54 17.33 -7.98
N VAL A 462 3.76 18.40 -7.88
CA VAL A 462 4.15 19.73 -8.29
C VAL A 462 4.32 20.53 -7.01
N GLU A 463 5.58 20.83 -6.66
CA GLU A 463 5.86 21.69 -5.50
C GLU A 463 5.04 22.98 -5.62
N LEU A 464 4.27 23.30 -4.58
CA LEU A 464 3.57 24.58 -4.50
C LEU A 464 4.63 25.69 -4.46
N VAL A 465 4.40 26.79 -5.19
CA VAL A 465 5.26 27.96 -5.00
C VAL A 465 4.72 28.76 -3.83
N THR A 466 5.41 28.65 -2.70
CA THR A 466 5.18 29.54 -1.56
C THR A 466 6.09 30.76 -1.58
N PRO A 467 5.71 31.84 -0.90
CA PRO A 467 6.56 33.02 -0.75
C PRO A 467 7.94 32.68 -0.20
N GLU A 468 8.03 31.71 0.72
CA GLU A 468 9.26 31.18 1.28
C GLU A 468 10.07 30.36 0.26
N ARG A 469 9.41 29.50 -0.55
CA ARG A 469 10.07 28.78 -1.64
C ARG A 469 10.68 29.73 -2.67
N ALA A 470 9.98 30.81 -3.03
CA ALA A 470 10.52 31.82 -3.94
C ALA A 470 11.83 32.44 -3.41
N LEU A 471 12.00 32.51 -2.08
CA LEU A 471 13.26 32.91 -1.45
C LEU A 471 14.35 31.84 -1.63
N MET A 472 14.00 30.59 -1.36
CA MET A 472 14.89 29.44 -1.51
C MET A 472 15.35 29.25 -2.97
N THR A 473 14.46 29.41 -3.94
CA THR A 473 14.80 29.42 -5.38
C THR A 473 15.86 30.48 -5.67
N ILE A 474 15.71 31.70 -5.13
CA ILE A 474 16.71 32.76 -5.30
C ILE A 474 18.06 32.32 -4.70
N GLU A 475 18.06 31.77 -3.48
CA GLU A 475 19.28 31.30 -2.81
C GLU A 475 19.99 30.20 -3.62
N ASN A 476 19.24 29.19 -4.09
CA ASN A 476 19.76 28.10 -4.92
C ASN A 476 20.36 28.62 -6.24
N LEU A 477 19.70 29.57 -6.89
CA LEU A 477 20.19 30.19 -8.12
C LEU A 477 21.42 31.08 -7.90
N VAL A 478 21.57 31.65 -6.70
CA VAL A 478 22.79 32.36 -6.30
C VAL A 478 23.95 31.38 -6.14
N ASP A 479 23.73 30.27 -5.44
CA ASP A 479 24.74 29.24 -5.21
C ASP A 479 25.18 28.56 -6.51
N ALA A 480 24.26 28.41 -7.47
CA ALA A 480 24.53 27.91 -8.82
C ALA A 480 25.15 28.95 -9.77
N GLU A 481 25.52 30.15 -9.27
CA GLU A 481 26.07 31.28 -10.04
C GLU A 481 25.19 31.72 -11.23
N GLN A 482 23.87 31.51 -11.13
CA GLN A 482 22.92 31.81 -12.20
C GLN A 482 22.36 33.24 -12.14
N ILE A 483 22.57 33.98 -11.05
CA ILE A 483 22.22 35.40 -10.90
C ILE A 483 23.50 36.26 -10.91
N TYR A 484 23.60 37.17 -11.88
CA TYR A 484 24.87 37.82 -12.23
C TYR A 484 25.21 39.06 -11.43
N TYR A 485 24.24 39.66 -10.74
CA TYR A 485 24.42 40.94 -10.04
C TYR A 485 23.88 40.89 -8.61
N ALA A 486 24.69 41.31 -7.64
CA ALA A 486 24.28 41.43 -6.23
C ALA A 486 23.05 42.36 -6.05
N SER A 487 22.91 43.38 -6.89
CA SER A 487 21.73 44.24 -6.88
C SER A 487 20.45 43.55 -7.35
N THR A 488 20.57 42.49 -8.13
CA THR A 488 19.44 41.67 -8.59
C THR A 488 19.02 40.71 -7.51
N ILE A 489 19.98 40.05 -6.86
CA ILE A 489 19.76 39.22 -5.66
C ILE A 489 18.98 40.03 -4.62
N ASN A 490 19.51 41.16 -4.16
CA ASN A 490 18.87 41.98 -3.13
C ASN A 490 17.43 42.42 -3.48
N ARG A 491 17.12 42.65 -4.77
CA ARG A 491 15.78 43.09 -5.18
C ARG A 491 14.80 41.93 -5.26
N LEU A 492 15.26 40.78 -5.74
CA LEU A 492 14.44 39.57 -5.78
C LEU A 492 14.16 39.10 -4.35
N THR A 493 15.18 39.02 -3.49
CA THR A 493 15.03 38.65 -2.08
C THR A 493 14.09 39.59 -1.36
N ALA A 494 14.32 40.91 -1.41
CA ALA A 494 13.43 41.87 -0.74
C ALA A 494 11.98 41.84 -1.27
N ALA A 495 11.78 41.46 -2.53
CA ALA A 495 10.44 41.32 -3.09
C ALA A 495 9.77 40.03 -2.61
N ALA A 496 10.50 38.91 -2.54
CA ALA A 496 10.02 37.65 -1.98
C ALA A 496 9.72 37.79 -0.47
N GLU A 497 10.62 38.41 0.31
CA GLU A 497 10.38 38.74 1.74
C GLU A 497 9.10 39.55 1.91
N ARG A 498 8.83 40.48 1.00
CA ARG A 498 7.61 41.29 1.04
C ARG A 498 6.35 40.47 0.73
N VAL A 499 6.44 39.46 -0.14
CA VAL A 499 5.32 38.53 -0.34
C VAL A 499 5.05 37.76 0.95
N ILE A 500 6.09 37.28 1.65
CA ILE A 500 5.97 36.61 2.95
C ILE A 500 5.34 37.54 4.00
N GLU A 501 5.80 38.78 4.10
CA GLU A 501 5.34 39.73 5.13
C GLU A 501 3.91 40.24 4.90
N GLU A 502 3.55 40.52 3.64
CA GLU A 502 2.27 41.17 3.32
C GLU A 502 1.17 40.18 2.92
N ASP A 503 1.54 38.96 2.52
CA ASP A 503 0.66 37.81 2.23
C ASP A 503 -0.56 38.18 1.37
N ASN A 504 -0.31 38.87 0.25
CA ASN A 504 -1.37 39.36 -0.63
C ASN A 504 -0.93 39.49 -2.10
N TYR A 505 -1.94 39.62 -2.96
CA TYR A 505 -1.79 39.76 -4.41
C TYR A 505 -0.90 40.92 -4.85
N ASP A 506 -0.96 42.08 -4.17
CA ASP A 506 -0.17 43.25 -4.57
C ASP A 506 1.33 43.01 -4.35
N ALA A 507 1.70 42.27 -3.31
CA ALA A 507 3.08 41.85 -3.05
C ALA A 507 3.55 40.81 -4.08
N ALA A 508 2.75 39.78 -4.36
CA ALA A 508 3.06 38.77 -5.40
C ALA A 508 3.21 39.41 -6.79
N ARG A 509 2.32 40.35 -7.13
CA ARG A 509 2.43 41.13 -8.36
C ARG A 509 3.68 42.00 -8.40
N ASN A 510 4.12 42.54 -7.27
CA ASN A 510 5.37 43.28 -7.20
C ASN A 510 6.57 42.37 -7.50
N TYR A 511 6.60 41.18 -6.91
CA TYR A 511 7.61 40.16 -7.17
C TYR A 511 7.69 39.79 -8.66
N TRP A 512 6.54 39.47 -9.29
CA TRP A 512 6.47 39.20 -10.73
C TRP A 512 7.03 40.34 -11.59
N ASN A 513 6.66 41.58 -11.29
CA ASN A 513 7.20 42.74 -12.02
C ASN A 513 8.72 42.86 -11.90
N ILE A 514 9.29 42.52 -10.74
CA ILE A 514 10.73 42.56 -10.51
C ILE A 514 11.42 41.45 -11.29
N VAL A 515 10.90 40.23 -11.30
CA VAL A 515 11.43 39.11 -12.12
C VAL A 515 11.47 39.51 -13.60
N ILE A 516 10.36 39.98 -14.16
CA ILE A 516 10.29 40.40 -15.57
C ILE A 516 11.23 41.56 -15.86
N TRP A 517 11.33 42.53 -14.95
CA TRP A 517 12.22 43.69 -15.13
C TRP A 517 13.70 43.27 -15.14
N GLN A 518 14.11 42.36 -14.25
CA GLN A 518 15.49 41.86 -14.16
C GLN A 518 15.87 40.99 -15.35
N TRP A 519 14.94 40.19 -15.86
CA TRP A 519 15.13 39.42 -17.09
C TRP A 519 15.46 40.33 -18.28
N ASN A 520 14.71 41.43 -18.44
CA ASN A 520 14.96 42.41 -19.51
C ASN A 520 16.32 43.10 -19.40
N LEU A 521 16.96 43.06 -18.22
CA LEU A 521 18.31 43.57 -18.00
C LEU A 521 19.40 42.50 -18.21
N ASN A 522 19.05 41.27 -18.59
CA ASN A 522 19.95 40.11 -18.67
C ASN A 522 20.71 39.87 -17.36
N SER A 523 19.99 39.96 -16.23
CA SER A 523 20.61 39.91 -14.89
C SER A 523 20.75 38.51 -14.30
N PHE A 524 20.28 37.48 -15.00
CA PHE A 524 20.40 36.07 -14.66
C PHE A 524 20.28 35.19 -15.91
N SER A 525 20.60 33.90 -15.78
CA SER A 525 20.55 32.91 -16.86
C SER A 525 19.11 32.68 -17.37
N ARG A 526 18.98 31.97 -18.49
CA ARG A 526 17.66 31.61 -19.03
C ARG A 526 16.99 30.55 -18.15
N GLU A 527 17.78 29.67 -17.57
CA GLU A 527 17.39 28.64 -16.61
C GLU A 527 16.82 29.31 -15.35
N ALA A 528 17.56 30.24 -14.74
CA ALA A 528 17.09 31.05 -13.61
C ALA A 528 15.83 31.87 -13.93
N TYR A 529 15.71 32.41 -15.14
CA TYR A 529 14.48 33.10 -15.54
C TYR A 529 13.27 32.16 -15.57
N THR A 530 13.48 30.92 -15.99
CA THR A 530 12.39 29.95 -16.11
C THR A 530 11.85 29.61 -14.72
N GLU A 531 12.72 29.36 -13.75
CA GLU A 531 12.35 29.09 -12.35
C GLU A 531 11.72 30.32 -11.68
N LEU A 532 12.39 31.49 -11.70
CA LEU A 532 11.87 32.70 -11.06
C LEU A 532 10.54 33.17 -11.65
N ARG A 533 10.33 32.95 -12.96
CA ARG A 533 9.07 33.29 -13.61
C ARG A 533 7.96 32.33 -13.22
N TYR A 534 8.26 31.03 -13.17
CA TYR A 534 7.31 30.03 -12.69
C TYR A 534 6.86 30.39 -11.28
N ASP A 535 7.80 30.66 -10.38
CA ASP A 535 7.50 31.07 -9.01
C ASP A 535 6.60 32.31 -8.96
N ALA A 536 6.92 33.32 -9.77
CA ALA A 536 6.13 34.54 -9.81
C ALA A 536 4.72 34.36 -10.42
N GLU A 537 4.53 33.42 -11.34
CA GLU A 537 3.23 33.13 -11.97
C GLU A 537 2.35 32.31 -11.01
N GLU A 538 2.91 31.33 -10.32
CA GLU A 538 2.21 30.54 -9.30
C GLU A 538 1.83 31.38 -8.07
N LEU A 539 2.73 32.24 -7.58
CA LEU A 539 2.40 33.18 -6.51
C LEU A 539 1.27 34.14 -6.91
N LEU A 540 1.24 34.57 -8.17
CA LEU A 540 0.13 35.40 -8.64
C LEU A 540 -1.18 34.62 -8.62
N ALA A 541 -1.20 33.39 -9.15
CA ALA A 541 -2.38 32.53 -9.17
C ALA A 541 -2.90 32.22 -7.77
N TYR A 542 -2.00 31.96 -6.82
CA TYR A 542 -2.35 31.69 -5.42
C TYR A 542 -3.13 32.83 -4.73
N TYR A 543 -2.84 34.09 -5.09
CA TYR A 543 -3.51 35.25 -4.47
C TYR A 543 -4.62 35.90 -5.34
N GLU A 544 -4.97 35.34 -6.51
CA GLU A 544 -6.13 35.77 -7.33
C GLU A 544 -7.45 35.22 -6.80
#